data_AF-A0A9E3ZGK6-F1
#
_entry.id   AF-A0A9E3ZGK6-F1
#
_cell.length_a   1.000
_cell.length_b   1.000
_cell.length_c   1.000
_cell.angle_alpha   90.00
_cell.angle_beta   90.00
_cell.angle_gamma   90.00
#
_symmetry.space_group_name_H-M   'P 1'
#
loop_
_entity.id
_entity.type
_entity.pdbx_description
1 polymer ?
#
loop_
_entity_poly.entity_id
_entity_poly.type
_entity_poly.pdbx_seq_one_letter_code
_entity_poly.pdbx_strand_id
1 'polypeptide(L)'
;GSLIGAWLADVIPGEVLYIAFIVFLFAVSIQMALSRVSAHSRLPGRGGIAATSTVVGVISALMGIGGGAMHVPFLSYCGVPVKRAIATAAAVGLPLSLSATLGYIVGGLDEQGIPPASIGYVNLPVFGGVVGASLLFAPLGATLAHKLPDLLLRRLFAIFLFALASRMAYNQF
;
A
#
# COMPACT_ATOMS: atom_id res chain seq x y z
N GLY A 1 10.34 15.56 -0.44
CA GLY A 1 8.95 15.11 -0.66
C GLY A 1 8.32 14.63 0.62
N SER A 2 8.75 13.47 1.13
CA SER A 2 8.11 12.79 2.27
C SER A 2 8.08 13.58 3.58
N LEU A 3 9.15 14.29 3.95
CA LEU A 3 9.17 15.14 5.15
C LEU A 3 8.11 16.26 5.07
N ILE A 4 7.99 16.92 3.91
CA ILE A 4 6.99 17.96 3.67
C ILE A 4 5.58 17.36 3.66
N GLY A 5 5.41 16.19 3.04
CA GLY A 5 4.12 15.50 3.02
C GLY A 5 3.68 14.97 4.38
N ALA A 6 4.60 14.53 5.24
CA ALA A 6 4.29 14.11 6.60
C ALA A 6 3.87 15.29 7.48
N TRP A 7 4.57 16.42 7.36
CA TRP A 7 4.19 17.65 8.05
C TRP A 7 2.83 18.19 7.57
N LEU A 8 2.58 18.09 6.26
CA LEU A 8 1.29 18.47 5.67
C LEU A 8 0.16 17.51 6.05
N ALA A 9 0.44 16.21 6.21
CA ALA A 9 -0.52 15.21 6.66
C ALA A 9 -1.03 15.50 8.08
N ASP A 10 -0.18 16.06 8.94
CA ASP A 10 -0.52 16.40 10.32
C ASP A 10 -1.47 17.61 10.42
N VAL A 11 -1.45 18.48 9.40
CA VAL A 11 -2.28 19.70 9.35
C VAL A 11 -3.60 19.48 8.58
N ILE A 12 -3.67 18.44 7.74
CA ILE A 12 -4.84 18.17 6.88
C ILE A 12 -5.89 17.34 7.64
N PRO A 13 -7.20 17.69 7.57
CA PRO A 13 -8.26 16.88 8.14
C PRO A 13 -8.27 15.45 7.56
N GLY A 14 -8.45 14.45 8.41
CA GLY A 14 -8.45 13.03 8.01
C GLY A 14 -9.43 12.69 6.89
N GLU A 15 -10.58 13.38 6.81
CA GLU A 15 -11.55 13.22 5.72
C GLU A 15 -10.97 13.58 4.35
N VAL A 16 -10.19 14.67 4.27
CA VAL A 16 -9.55 15.09 3.02
C VAL A 16 -8.50 14.07 2.59
N LEU A 17 -7.75 13.53 3.56
CA LEU A 17 -6.76 12.48 3.32
C LEU A 17 -7.42 11.19 2.80
N TYR A 18 -8.58 10.84 3.38
CA TYR A 18 -9.37 9.69 2.99
C TYR A 18 -9.96 9.83 1.58
N ILE A 19 -10.50 11.00 1.23
CA ILE A 19 -11.01 11.28 -0.12
C ILE A 19 -9.87 11.28 -1.14
N ALA A 20 -8.74 11.91 -0.83
CA ALA A 20 -7.53 11.85 -1.66
C ALA A 20 -7.10 10.40 -1.88
N PHE A 21 -7.31 9.53 -0.87
CA PHE A 21 -7.02 8.12 -0.96
C PHE A 21 -7.88 7.35 -1.95
N ILE A 22 -9.19 7.57 -1.88
CA ILE A 22 -10.14 6.97 -2.82
C ILE A 22 -9.83 7.40 -4.25
N VAL A 23 -9.62 8.70 -4.48
CA VAL A 23 -9.32 9.26 -5.82
C VAL A 23 -8.05 8.63 -6.39
N PHE A 24 -7.00 8.52 -5.57
CA PHE A 24 -5.75 7.88 -5.99
C PHE A 24 -5.95 6.41 -6.37
N LEU A 25 -6.66 5.63 -5.56
CA LEU A 25 -6.93 4.22 -5.87
C LEU A 25 -7.71 4.04 -7.17
N PHE A 26 -8.72 4.89 -7.42
CA PHE A 26 -9.43 4.89 -8.69
C PHE A 26 -8.51 5.23 -9.86
N ALA A 27 -7.68 6.27 -9.74
CA ALA A 27 -6.73 6.66 -10.78
C ALA A 27 -5.76 5.51 -11.12
N VAL A 28 -5.19 4.85 -10.12
CA VAL A 28 -4.28 3.72 -10.29
C VAL A 28 -4.99 2.51 -10.89
N SER A 29 -6.20 2.19 -10.42
CA SER A 29 -7.00 1.08 -10.94
C SER A 29 -7.31 1.27 -12.43
N ILE A 30 -7.78 2.47 -12.80
CA ILE A 30 -8.07 2.85 -14.19
C ILE A 30 -6.78 2.80 -15.02
N GLN A 31 -5.66 3.30 -14.52
CA GLN A 31 -4.36 3.22 -15.19
C GLN A 31 -3.91 1.77 -15.41
N MET A 32 -4.07 0.90 -14.41
CA MET A 32 -3.76 -0.52 -14.54
C MET A 32 -4.70 -1.24 -15.52
N ALA A 33 -5.96 -0.82 -15.61
CA ALA A 33 -6.94 -1.36 -16.55
C ALA A 33 -6.70 -0.91 -18.01
N LEU A 34 -6.42 0.38 -18.23
CA LEU A 34 -6.37 1.01 -19.56
C LEU A 34 -5.10 0.73 -20.36
N SER A 35 -4.06 0.10 -19.77
CA SER A 35 -2.90 -0.41 -20.51
C SER A 35 -2.36 0.53 -21.59
N ARG A 36 -1.90 1.72 -21.20
CA ARG A 36 -0.82 2.40 -21.92
C ARG A 36 0.35 2.55 -20.97
N VAL A 37 1.12 1.47 -20.80
CA VAL A 37 2.55 1.67 -20.48
C VAL A 37 3.15 2.17 -21.79
N SER A 38 2.98 3.46 -22.04
CA SER A 38 3.92 4.16 -22.88
C SER A 38 5.21 4.09 -22.10
N ALA A 39 6.12 3.18 -22.48
CA ALA A 39 7.51 3.30 -22.13
C ALA A 39 7.95 4.65 -22.70
N HIS A 40 7.75 5.73 -21.93
CA HIS A 40 8.37 7.00 -22.23
C HIS A 40 9.85 6.82 -21.96
N SER A 41 10.51 6.26 -22.97
CA SER A 41 11.94 6.36 -23.24
C SER A 41 12.28 7.84 -23.40
N ARG A 42 12.37 8.54 -22.28
CA ARG A 42 13.10 9.78 -22.03
C ARG A 42 12.90 10.09 -20.55
N LEU A 43 13.86 9.65 -19.74
CA LEU A 43 13.99 10.17 -18.38
C LEU A 43 14.01 11.70 -18.48
N PRO A 44 13.10 12.43 -17.81
CA PRO A 44 13.24 13.86 -17.71
C PRO A 44 14.61 14.15 -17.08
N GLY A 45 15.30 15.23 -17.48
CA GLY A 45 16.61 15.57 -16.92
C GLY A 45 16.60 15.61 -15.39
N ARG A 46 17.76 15.59 -14.74
CA ARG A 46 17.91 15.54 -13.25
C ARG A 46 16.90 16.41 -12.46
N GLY A 47 16.56 17.60 -12.97
CA GLY A 47 15.55 18.49 -12.36
C GLY A 47 14.10 17.97 -12.44
N GLY A 48 13.70 17.34 -13.55
CA GLY A 48 12.35 16.76 -13.68
C GLY A 48 12.16 15.48 -12.88
N ILE A 49 13.22 14.69 -12.67
CA ILE A 49 13.22 13.56 -11.74
C ILE A 49 13.09 14.06 -10.29
N ALA A 50 13.78 15.14 -9.93
CA ALA A 50 13.68 15.73 -8.59
C ALA A 50 12.26 16.29 -8.32
N ALA A 51 11.65 16.97 -9.30
CA ALA A 51 10.28 17.50 -9.16
C ALA A 51 9.24 16.39 -9.03
N THR A 52 9.28 15.38 -9.92
CA THR A 52 8.34 14.26 -9.88
C THR A 52 8.50 13.41 -8.64
N SER A 53 9.72 13.11 -8.20
CA SER A 53 9.96 12.39 -6.94
C SER A 53 9.56 13.20 -5.70
N THR A 54 9.61 14.53 -5.76
CA THR A 54 9.11 15.39 -4.67
C THR A 54 7.59 15.31 -4.58
N VAL A 55 6.87 15.46 -5.69
CA VAL A 55 5.40 15.35 -5.74
C VAL A 55 4.94 13.94 -5.32
N VAL A 56 5.55 12.90 -5.89
CA VAL A 56 5.27 11.51 -5.52
C VAL A 56 5.59 11.25 -4.05
N GLY A 57 6.67 11.81 -3.53
CA GLY A 57 7.04 11.68 -2.12
C GLY A 57 6.10 12.41 -1.16
N VAL A 58 5.54 13.56 -1.57
CA VAL A 58 4.50 14.27 -0.79
C VAL A 58 3.22 13.43 -0.78
N ILE A 59 2.75 12.98 -1.95
CA ILE A 59 1.55 12.13 -2.05
C ILE A 59 1.73 10.85 -1.24
N SER A 60 2.86 10.16 -1.37
CA SER A 60 3.12 8.91 -0.64
C SER A 60 3.15 9.10 0.88
N ALA A 61 3.64 10.24 1.38
CA ALA A 61 3.61 10.54 2.81
C ALA A 61 2.21 10.93 3.30
N LEU A 62 1.44 11.67 2.49
CA LEU A 62 0.04 11.98 2.77
C LEU A 62 -0.80 10.71 2.86
N MET A 63 -0.63 9.77 1.94
CA MET A 63 -1.48 8.58 1.94
C MET A 63 -1.27 7.65 3.15
N GLY A 64 -0.15 7.77 3.88
CA GLY A 64 0.12 6.94 5.06
C GLY A 64 0.15 5.43 4.81
N ILE A 65 0.12 5.00 3.54
CA ILE A 65 0.09 3.59 3.16
C ILE A 65 1.46 3.01 3.48
N GLY A 66 1.54 2.17 4.51
CA GLY A 66 2.64 1.23 4.69
C GLY A 66 2.88 0.51 3.35
N GLY A 67 4.01 0.82 2.71
CA GLY A 67 4.22 0.87 1.25
C GLY A 67 3.82 -0.33 0.38
N GLY A 68 3.35 -1.45 0.92
CA GLY A 68 2.99 -2.65 0.14
C GLY A 68 1.94 -2.40 -0.96
N ALA A 69 0.85 -1.69 -0.66
CA ALA A 69 -0.23 -1.47 -1.64
C ALA A 69 0.12 -0.43 -2.73
N MET A 70 1.03 0.50 -2.45
CA MET A 70 1.51 1.49 -3.44
C MET A 70 2.72 0.99 -4.25
N HIS A 71 3.57 0.14 -3.67
CA HIS A 71 4.76 -0.36 -4.34
C HIS A 71 4.41 -1.24 -5.55
N VAL A 72 3.36 -2.06 -5.47
CA VAL A 72 2.92 -2.91 -6.60
C VAL A 72 2.53 -2.11 -7.84
N PRO A 73 1.60 -1.13 -7.77
CA PRO A 73 1.25 -0.33 -8.94
C PRO A 73 2.39 0.58 -9.39
N PHE A 74 3.22 1.11 -8.48
CA PHE A 74 4.38 1.92 -8.84
C PHE A 74 5.43 1.12 -9.62
N LEU A 75 5.80 -0.08 -9.16
CA LEU A 75 6.74 -0.93 -9.88
C LEU A 75 6.14 -1.42 -11.21
N SER A 76 4.85 -1.74 -11.23
CA SER A 76 4.15 -2.07 -12.48
C SER A 76 4.14 -0.89 -13.46
N TYR A 77 4.05 0.34 -12.97
CA TYR A 77 4.15 1.57 -13.78
C TYR A 77 5.56 1.76 -14.33
N CYS A 78 6.59 1.42 -13.57
CA CYS A 78 7.99 1.42 -14.03
C CYS A 78 8.31 0.30 -15.05
N GLY A 79 7.33 -0.49 -15.50
CA GLY A 79 7.53 -1.57 -16.46
C GLY A 79 8.13 -2.84 -15.87
N VAL A 80 8.20 -2.96 -14.53
CA VAL A 80 8.62 -4.18 -13.85
C VAL A 80 7.51 -5.23 -13.99
N PRO A 81 7.83 -6.51 -14.28
CA PRO A 81 6.84 -7.58 -14.30
C PRO A 81 6.04 -7.62 -12.99
N VAL A 82 4.72 -7.73 -13.07
CA VAL A 82 3.82 -7.62 -11.90
C VAL A 82 4.20 -8.64 -10.82
N LYS A 83 4.66 -9.84 -11.22
CA LYS A 83 5.17 -10.86 -10.28
C LYS A 83 6.38 -10.37 -9.47
N ARG A 84 7.33 -9.69 -10.10
CA ARG A 84 8.48 -9.08 -9.43
C ARG A 84 8.04 -7.89 -8.57
N ALA A 85 7.11 -7.07 -9.08
CA ALA A 85 6.54 -5.96 -8.32
C ALA A 85 5.91 -6.42 -7.00
N ILE A 86 5.14 -7.51 -7.03
CA ILE A 86 4.52 -8.12 -5.84
C ILE A 86 5.59 -8.67 -4.89
N ALA A 87 6.60 -9.38 -5.41
CA ALA A 87 7.67 -9.92 -4.58
C ALA A 87 8.48 -8.80 -3.88
N THR A 88 8.83 -7.73 -4.59
CA THR A 88 9.52 -6.59 -4.00
C THR A 88 8.64 -5.84 -3.00
N ALA A 89 7.35 -5.65 -3.29
CA ALA A 89 6.41 -5.03 -2.35
C ALA A 89 6.26 -5.84 -1.05
N ALA A 90 6.22 -7.18 -1.15
CA ALA A 90 6.18 -8.07 0.01
C ALA A 90 7.48 -7.98 0.84
N ALA A 91 8.64 -7.93 0.18
CA ALA A 91 9.93 -7.77 0.84
C ALA A 91 10.06 -6.43 1.59
N VAL A 92 9.54 -5.35 1.02
CA VAL A 92 9.49 -4.02 1.68
C VAL A 92 8.43 -3.99 2.79
N GLY A 93 7.34 -4.74 2.62
CA GLY A 93 6.26 -4.83 3.62
C GLY A 93 6.71 -5.45 4.95
N LEU A 94 7.63 -6.42 4.94
CA LEU A 94 8.09 -7.10 6.15
C LEU A 94 8.75 -6.17 7.19
N PRO A 95 9.80 -5.38 6.86
CA PRO A 95 10.39 -4.44 7.82
C PRO A 95 9.43 -3.32 8.22
N LEU A 96 8.53 -2.90 7.32
CA LEU A 96 7.48 -1.93 7.63
C LEU A 96 6.49 -2.47 8.67
N SER A 97 5.97 -3.68 8.45
CA SER A 97 5.06 -4.33 9.39
C SER A 97 5.73 -4.55 10.73
N LEU A 98 7.00 -4.96 10.75
CA LEU A 98 7.74 -5.13 12.00
C LEU A 98 7.87 -3.81 12.78
N SER A 99 8.27 -2.73 12.10
CA SER A 99 8.36 -1.40 12.69
C SER A 99 7.01 -0.90 13.20
N ALA A 100 5.94 -1.09 12.41
CA ALA A 100 4.59 -0.72 12.80
C ALA A 100 4.11 -1.52 14.03
N THR A 101 4.32 -2.83 14.06
CA THR A 101 3.98 -3.68 15.22
C THR A 101 4.73 -3.22 16.47
N LEU A 102 6.03 -2.93 16.36
CA LEU A 102 6.81 -2.38 17.49
C LEU A 102 6.27 -1.02 17.93
N GLY A 103 5.92 -0.14 17.00
CA GLY A 103 5.31 1.15 17.29
C GLY A 103 3.97 1.02 18.03
N TYR A 104 3.11 0.09 17.61
CA TYR A 104 1.84 -0.20 18.28
C TYR A 104 2.02 -0.86 19.66
N ILE A 105 3.07 -1.66 19.84
CA ILE A 105 3.42 -2.19 21.16
C ILE A 105 3.81 -1.02 22.06
N VAL A 106 4.81 -0.22 21.67
CA VAL A 106 5.34 0.89 22.48
C VAL A 106 4.27 1.94 22.78
N GLY A 107 3.45 2.30 21.79
CA GLY A 107 2.39 3.29 21.93
C GLY A 107 1.24 2.86 22.84
N GLY A 108 1.04 1.55 23.05
CA GLY A 108 -0.03 1.01 23.89
C GLY A 108 0.43 0.53 25.27
N LEU A 109 1.71 0.72 25.64
CA LEU A 109 2.25 0.24 26.92
C LEU A 109 1.64 0.95 28.14
N ASP A 110 1.14 2.18 27.97
CA ASP A 110 0.62 3.01 29.06
C ASP A 110 -0.93 3.02 29.12
N GLU A 111 -1.58 2.26 28.23
CA GLU A 111 -3.04 2.24 28.13
C GLU A 111 -3.67 1.33 29.20
N GLN A 112 -4.59 1.86 30.00
CA GLN A 112 -5.33 1.11 31.00
C GLN A 112 -6.66 0.59 30.41
N GLY A 113 -6.94 -0.72 30.52
CA GLY A 113 -8.18 -1.34 30.02
C GLY A 113 -8.03 -2.25 28.80
N ILE A 114 -6.80 -2.66 28.47
CA ILE A 114 -6.51 -3.57 27.34
C ILE A 114 -7.03 -4.99 27.61
N PRO A 115 -7.58 -5.70 26.58
CA PRO A 115 -8.09 -7.06 26.72
C PRO A 115 -7.02 -8.04 27.24
N PRO A 116 -7.40 -9.10 27.99
CA PRO A 116 -6.45 -10.09 28.48
C PRO A 116 -5.67 -10.71 27.31
N ALA A 117 -4.37 -10.96 27.54
CA ALA A 117 -3.39 -11.41 26.53
C ALA A 117 -3.06 -10.40 25.40
N SER A 118 -3.00 -9.10 25.71
CA SER A 118 -2.51 -8.07 24.78
C SER A 118 -1.15 -7.50 25.23
N ILE A 119 -0.26 -7.22 24.29
CA ILE A 119 1.00 -6.49 24.52
C ILE A 119 0.87 -5.16 23.77
N GLY A 120 0.65 -4.07 24.51
CA GLY A 120 0.20 -2.80 23.94
C GLY A 120 -1.10 -2.97 23.14
N TYR A 121 -1.19 -2.33 21.98
CA TYR A 121 -2.34 -2.48 21.07
C TYR A 121 -2.40 -3.84 20.34
N VAL A 122 -1.43 -4.73 20.55
CA VAL A 122 -1.35 -6.03 19.85
C VAL A 122 -1.95 -7.13 20.71
N ASN A 123 -3.12 -7.63 20.31
CA ASN A 123 -3.75 -8.78 20.97
C ASN A 123 -3.13 -10.11 20.47
N LEU A 124 -2.53 -10.90 21.37
CA LEU A 124 -1.82 -12.14 21.00
C LEU A 124 -2.72 -13.20 20.34
N PRO A 125 -3.94 -13.48 20.85
CA PRO A 125 -4.87 -14.39 20.19
C PRO A 125 -5.20 -13.98 18.75
N VAL A 126 -5.52 -12.71 18.52
CA VAL A 126 -5.83 -12.19 17.18
C VAL A 126 -4.59 -12.23 16.29
N PHE A 127 -3.44 -11.83 16.82
CA PHE A 127 -2.16 -11.90 16.11
C PHE A 127 -1.85 -13.33 15.66
N GLY A 128 -1.97 -14.31 16.56
CA GLY A 128 -1.77 -15.72 16.26
C GLY A 128 -2.73 -16.25 15.19
N GLY A 129 -4.00 -15.86 15.25
CA GLY A 129 -5.00 -16.20 14.22
C GLY A 129 -4.65 -15.62 12.84
N VAL A 130 -4.28 -14.34 12.78
CA VAL A 130 -3.88 -13.68 11.53
C VAL A 130 -2.60 -14.27 10.96
N VAL A 131 -1.60 -14.57 11.80
CA VAL A 131 -0.36 -15.23 11.37
C VAL A 131 -0.65 -16.63 10.85
N GLY A 132 -1.44 -17.43 11.58
CA GLY A 132 -1.80 -18.79 11.17
C GLY A 132 -2.54 -18.82 9.84
N ALA A 133 -3.55 -17.95 9.67
CA ALA A 133 -4.25 -17.80 8.40
C ALA A 133 -3.30 -17.33 7.29
N SER A 134 -2.44 -16.35 7.55
CA SER A 134 -1.48 -15.85 6.56
C SER A 134 -0.48 -16.91 6.12
N LEU A 135 0.03 -17.73 7.03
CA LEU A 135 0.96 -18.83 6.70
C LEU A 135 0.30 -19.90 5.82
N LEU A 136 -1.00 -20.13 5.98
CA LEU A 136 -1.77 -21.05 5.14
C LEU A 136 -2.09 -20.46 3.77
N PHE A 137 -2.57 -19.21 3.72
CA PHE A 137 -3.06 -18.59 2.49
C PHE A 137 -1.99 -17.90 1.65
N ALA A 138 -0.88 -17.43 2.24
CA ALA A 138 0.23 -16.80 1.52
C ALA A 138 0.88 -17.72 0.46
N PRO A 139 1.25 -18.99 0.74
CA PRO A 139 1.86 -19.85 -0.27
C PRO A 139 0.86 -20.23 -1.37
N LEU A 140 -0.42 -20.38 -1.05
CA LEU A 140 -1.49 -20.60 -2.02
C LEU A 140 -1.60 -19.41 -2.98
N GLY A 141 -1.65 -18.18 -2.45
CA GLY A 141 -1.68 -16.95 -3.23
C GLY A 141 -0.43 -16.77 -4.11
N ALA A 142 0.76 -17.03 -3.56
CA ALA A 142 2.02 -16.94 -4.31
C ALA A 142 2.06 -17.95 -5.47
N THR A 143 1.63 -19.19 -5.23
CA THR A 143 1.58 -20.24 -6.26
C THR A 143 0.62 -19.86 -7.38
N LEU A 144 -0.56 -19.33 -7.05
CA LEU A 144 -1.55 -18.88 -8.02
C LEU A 144 -1.01 -17.70 -8.83
N ALA A 145 -0.39 -16.72 -8.18
CA ALA A 145 0.22 -15.57 -8.83
C ALA A 145 1.36 -15.96 -9.80
N HIS A 146 2.13 -16.99 -9.48
CA HIS A 146 3.18 -17.49 -10.38
C HIS A 146 2.62 -18.21 -11.62
N LYS A 147 1.51 -18.94 -11.49
CA LYS A 147 0.87 -19.66 -12.61
C LYS A 147 0.07 -18.76 -13.56
N LEU A 148 -0.44 -17.63 -13.09
CA LEU A 148 -1.25 -16.73 -13.91
C LEU A 148 -0.39 -15.91 -14.91
N PRO A 149 -0.94 -15.60 -16.10
CA PRO A 149 -0.28 -14.68 -17.03
C PRO A 149 -0.31 -13.25 -16.48
N ASP A 150 0.77 -12.48 -16.71
CA ASP A 150 0.95 -11.13 -16.16
C ASP A 150 -0.22 -10.18 -16.48
N LEU A 151 -0.83 -10.31 -17.66
CA LEU A 151 -1.98 -9.51 -18.07
C LEU A 151 -3.21 -9.76 -17.19
N LEU A 152 -3.47 -11.02 -16.85
CA LEU A 152 -4.63 -11.42 -16.04
C LEU A 152 -4.41 -11.03 -14.57
N LEU A 153 -3.18 -11.23 -14.07
CA LEU A 153 -2.81 -10.80 -12.71
C LEU A 153 -2.94 -9.28 -12.55
N ARG A 154 -2.50 -8.49 -13.54
CA ARG A 154 -2.68 -7.04 -13.57
C ARG A 154 -4.15 -6.64 -13.56
N ARG A 155 -4.99 -7.33 -14.35
CA ARG A 155 -6.42 -7.05 -14.43
C ARG A 155 -7.15 -7.39 -13.13
N LEU A 156 -6.82 -8.51 -12.50
CA LEU A 156 -7.33 -8.88 -11.18
C LEU A 156 -6.95 -7.84 -10.12
N PHE A 157 -5.71 -7.36 -10.13
CA PHE A 157 -5.28 -6.32 -9.20
C PHE A 157 -5.99 -4.99 -9.45
N ALA A 158 -6.19 -4.60 -10.72
CA ALA A 158 -6.98 -3.41 -11.07
C ALA A 158 -8.41 -3.52 -10.55
N ILE A 159 -9.08 -4.66 -10.74
CA ILE A 159 -10.43 -4.94 -10.23
C ILE A 159 -10.44 -4.90 -8.69
N PHE A 160 -9.44 -5.47 -8.04
CA PHE A 160 -9.31 -5.44 -6.58
C PHE A 160 -9.18 -4.01 -6.05
N LEU A 161 -8.31 -3.19 -6.65
CA LEU A 161 -8.16 -1.78 -6.29
C LEU A 161 -9.45 -0.98 -6.53
N PHE A 162 -10.16 -1.27 -7.64
CA PHE A 162 -11.45 -0.64 -7.94
C PHE A 162 -12.47 -0.97 -6.85
N ALA A 163 -12.61 -2.26 -6.52
CA ALA A 163 -13.53 -2.72 -5.48
C ALA A 163 -13.18 -2.15 -4.11
N LEU A 164 -11.90 -2.05 -3.77
CA LEU A 164 -11.42 -1.43 -2.53
C LEU A 164 -11.80 0.06 -2.48
N ALA A 165 -11.54 0.80 -3.56
CA ALA A 165 -11.88 2.22 -3.67
C ALA A 165 -13.39 2.44 -3.59
N SER A 166 -14.17 1.63 -4.29
CA SER A 166 -15.64 1.64 -4.22
C SER A 166 -16.12 1.37 -2.79
N ARG A 167 -15.61 0.32 -2.13
CA ARG A 167 -16.00 -0.02 -0.76
C ARG A 167 -15.68 1.10 0.22
N MET A 168 -14.52 1.73 0.08
CA MET A 168 -14.15 2.90 0.91
C MET A 168 -15.07 4.09 0.63
N ALA A 169 -15.38 4.37 -0.63
CA ALA A 169 -16.34 5.42 -0.97
C ALA A 169 -17.74 5.16 -0.37
N TYR A 170 -18.24 3.92 -0.44
CA TYR A 170 -19.52 3.54 0.14
C TYR A 170 -19.56 3.57 1.66
N ASN A 171 -18.41 3.43 2.35
CA ASN A 171 -18.39 3.45 3.81
C ASN A 171 -18.27 4.86 4.39
N GLN A 172 -17.98 5.86 3.55
CA GLN A 172 -17.84 7.27 3.93
C GLN A 172 -19.11 8.10 3.67
N PHE A 173 -19.96 7.65 2.74
CA PHE A 173 -21.28 8.23 2.45
C PHE A 173 -22.39 7.37 3.04
#